data_AF-A0A0S9Q4Z3-F1
#
_entry.id   AF-A0A0S9Q4Z3-F1
#
_cell.length_a   1.000
_cell.length_b   1.000
_cell.length_c   1.000
_cell.angle_alpha   90.00
_cell.angle_beta   90.00
_cell.angle_gamma   90.00
#
_symmetry.space_group_name_H-M   'P 1'
#
loop_
_entity.id
_entity.type
_entity.pdbx_description
1 polymer ?
#
loop_
_entity_poly.entity_id
_entity_poly.type
_entity_poly.pdbx_seq_one_letter_code
_entity_poly.pdbx_strand_id
1 'polypeptide(L)' 'MTESNEKTEAVQAVVDRVTSYQESAPEGTVEAELRKGLGEAGLDLPDADVTALAEAIEAAEEGDGPVQAASVLS' A
#
# COMPACT_ATOMS: atom_id res chain seq x y z
N MET A 1 12.00 -19.06 5.55
CA MET A 1 11.38 -18.34 4.42
C MET A 1 9.93 -18.07 4.77
N THR A 2 9.67 -17.22 5.76
CA THR A 2 8.32 -16.98 6.33
C THR A 2 8.11 -15.50 6.63
N GLU A 3 9.12 -14.82 7.19
CA GLU A 3 9.01 -13.39 7.52
C GLU A 3 8.73 -12.48 6.32
N SER A 4 9.36 -12.72 5.16
CA SER A 4 9.08 -11.91 3.96
C SER A 4 7.66 -12.08 3.45
N ASN A 5 7.04 -13.26 3.64
CA ASN A 5 5.68 -13.52 3.19
C ASN A 5 4.67 -12.90 4.16
N GLU A 6 4.85 -13.10 5.47
CA GLU A 6 4.01 -12.51 6.51
C GLU A 6 4.04 -10.96 6.48
N LYS A 7 5.22 -10.36 6.26
CA LYS A 7 5.35 -8.91 6.07
C LYS A 7 4.59 -8.45 4.83
N THR A 8 4.72 -9.17 3.72
CA THR A 8 4.06 -8.81 2.46
C THR A 8 2.55 -8.94 2.55
N GLU A 9 2.03 -9.98 3.20
CA GLU A 9 0.59 -10.14 3.44
C GLU A 9 0.04 -9.02 4.32
N ALA A 10 0.77 -8.63 5.36
CA ALA A 10 0.37 -7.53 6.23
C ALA A 10 0.38 -6.17 5.49
N VAL A 11 1.37 -5.93 4.60
CA VAL A 11 1.37 -4.75 3.73
C VAL A 11 0.19 -4.81 2.75
N GLN A 12 -0.10 -5.96 2.16
CA GLN A 12 -1.23 -6.12 1.24
C GLN A 12 -2.57 -5.79 1.91
N ALA A 13 -2.76 -6.20 3.16
CA ALA A 13 -3.97 -5.86 3.92
C ALA A 13 -4.14 -4.33 4.13
N VAL A 14 -3.02 -3.60 4.27
CA VAL A 14 -3.04 -2.13 4.34
C VAL A 14 -3.37 -1.53 2.98
N VAL A 15 -2.77 -2.03 1.90
CA VAL A 15 -3.04 -1.59 0.52
C VAL A 15 -4.53 -1.77 0.19
N ASP A 16 -5.09 -2.95 0.42
CA ASP A 16 -6.49 -3.25 0.14
C ASP A 16 -7.44 -2.33 0.90
N ARG A 17 -7.11 -2.03 2.17
CA ARG A 17 -7.86 -1.06 2.99
C ARG A 17 -7.79 0.33 2.38
N VAL A 18 -6.60 0.82 2.04
CA VAL A 18 -6.40 2.18 1.51
C VAL A 18 -7.10 2.33 0.16
N THR A 19 -6.97 1.36 -0.75
CA THR A 19 -7.67 1.35 -2.04
C THR A 19 -9.19 1.38 -1.86
N SER A 20 -9.74 0.64 -0.89
CA SER A 20 -11.18 0.68 -0.61
C SER A 20 -11.66 2.03 -0.03
N TYR A 21 -10.80 2.78 0.67
CA TYR A 21 -11.13 4.14 1.15
C TYR A 21 -10.95 5.20 0.05
N GLN A 22 -10.04 4.97 -0.90
CA GLN A 22 -9.71 5.86 -2.03
C GLN A 22 -10.86 6.10 -2.99
N GLU A 23 -11.76 5.13 -3.20
CA GLU A 23 -13.01 5.34 -3.98
C GLU A 23 -13.82 6.57 -3.49
N SER A 24 -13.55 7.05 -2.27
CA SER A 24 -14.18 8.21 -1.66
C SER A 24 -13.21 9.31 -1.18
N ALA A 25 -11.89 9.12 -1.33
CA ALA A 25 -10.88 10.05 -0.81
C ALA A 25 -10.23 10.89 -1.94
N PRO A 26 -9.82 12.14 -1.67
CA PRO A 26 -9.10 12.96 -2.66
C PRO A 26 -7.72 12.39 -3.03
N GLU A 27 -7.32 12.56 -4.30
CA GLU A 27 -5.94 12.34 -4.79
C GLU A 27 -4.90 12.96 -3.85
N GLY A 28 -3.78 12.26 -3.63
CA GLY A 28 -2.70 12.69 -2.75
C GLY A 28 -2.91 12.39 -1.25
N THR A 29 -3.99 11.70 -0.88
CA THR A 29 -4.16 11.16 0.49
C THR A 29 -3.72 9.70 0.64
N VAL A 30 -3.41 8.99 -0.46
CA VAL A 30 -2.98 7.59 -0.44
C VAL A 30 -1.80 7.40 0.48
N GLU A 31 -0.74 8.18 0.26
CA GLU A 31 0.52 8.01 0.97
C GLU A 31 0.37 8.19 2.49
N ALA A 32 -0.41 9.19 2.91
CA ALA A 32 -0.65 9.46 4.32
C ALA A 32 -1.43 8.32 5.00
N GLU A 33 -2.46 7.78 4.35
CA GLU A 33 -3.22 6.65 4.87
C GLU A 33 -2.41 5.34 4.83
N LEU A 34 -1.55 5.17 3.82
CA LEU A 34 -0.63 4.02 3.75
C LEU A 34 0.36 4.04 4.91
N ARG A 35 1.04 5.18 5.15
CA ARG A 35 1.96 5.37 6.28
C ARG A 35 1.28 5.10 7.62
N LYS A 36 0.06 5.62 7.79
CA LYS A 36 -0.74 5.40 8.99
C LYS A 36 -1.12 3.93 9.16
N GLY A 37 -1.59 3.26 8.11
CA GLY A 37 -1.95 1.85 8.15
C GLY A 37 -0.76 0.94 8.44
N LEU A 38 0.41 1.22 7.85
CA LEU A 38 1.66 0.52 8.14
C LEU A 38 2.07 0.70 9.60
N GLY A 39 1.99 1.92 10.12
CA GLY A 39 2.26 2.21 11.54
C GLY A 39 1.28 1.51 12.50
N GLU A 40 -0.01 1.47 12.18
CA GLU A 40 -1.04 0.74 12.93
C GLU A 40 -0.78 -0.78 12.94
N ALA A 41 -0.23 -1.32 11.85
CA ALA A 41 0.15 -2.72 11.71
C ALA A 41 1.53 -3.06 12.31
N GLY A 42 2.28 -2.06 12.81
CA GLY A 42 3.64 -2.25 13.30
C GLY A 42 4.65 -2.59 12.21
N LEU A 43 4.34 -2.23 10.97
CA LEU A 43 5.18 -2.46 9.80
C LEU A 43 6.03 -1.22 9.53
N ASP A 44 7.34 -1.41 9.57
CA ASP A 44 8.29 -0.37 9.18
C ASP A 44 8.73 -0.63 7.73
N LEU A 45 8.40 0.32 6.84
CA LEU A 45 8.82 0.34 5.45
C LEU A 45 9.60 1.65 5.18
N PRO A 46 10.67 1.59 4.39
CA PRO A 46 11.36 2.79 3.92
C PRO A 46 10.40 3.75 3.21
N ASP A 47 10.62 5.07 3.37
CA ASP A 47 9.83 6.09 2.68
C ASP A 47 9.73 5.84 1.16
N ALA A 48 10.81 5.35 0.53
CA ALA A 48 10.81 5.02 -0.90
C ALA A 48 9.80 3.92 -1.27
N ASP A 49 9.68 2.88 -0.44
CA ASP A 49 8.77 1.76 -0.64
C ASP A 49 7.31 2.21 -0.45
N VAL A 50 7.09 3.08 0.54
CA VAL A 50 5.79 3.69 0.81
C VAL A 50 5.34 4.58 -0.34
N THR A 51 6.23 5.44 -0.86
CA THR A 51 5.95 6.29 -2.01
C THR A 51 5.66 5.45 -3.25
N ALA A 52 6.46 4.40 -3.51
CA ALA A 52 6.22 3.50 -4.65
C ALA A 52 4.87 2.77 -4.57
N LEU A 53 4.47 2.33 -3.37
CA LEU A 53 3.15 1.72 -3.15
C LEU A 53 2.03 2.74 -3.36
N ALA A 54 2.21 3.98 -2.90
CA ALA A 54 1.22 5.03 -3.08
C ALA A 54 1.03 5.37 -4.56
N GLU A 55 2.12 5.58 -5.31
CA GLU A 55 2.07 5.83 -6.75
C GLU A 55 1.41 4.67 -7.51
N ALA A 56 1.69 3.42 -7.12
CA ALA A 56 1.07 2.26 -7.74
C ALA A 56 -0.45 2.22 -7.50
N ILE A 57 -0.92 2.58 -6.29
CA ILE A 57 -2.35 2.63 -5.94
C ILE A 57 -3.05 3.75 -6.72
N GLU A 58 -2.45 4.93 -6.81
CA GLU A 58 -3.00 6.04 -7.59
C GLU A 58 -3.07 5.70 -9.08
N ALA A 59 -2.04 5.04 -9.63
CA ALA A 59 -2.02 4.61 -11.02
C ALA A 59 -3.04 3.49 -11.33
N ALA A 60 -3.33 2.62 -10.36
CA ALA A 60 -4.27 1.51 -10.52
C ALA A 60 -5.73 1.98 -10.70
N GLU A 61 -6.10 3.14 -10.13
CA GLU A 61 -7.44 3.72 -10.31
C GLU A 61 -7.76 4.04 -11.78
N GLU A 62 -6.75 4.26 -12.64
CA GLU A 62 -6.94 4.55 -14.06
C GLU A 62 -7.25 3.30 -14.94
N GLY A 63 -7.26 2.10 -14.36
CA GLY A 63 -7.72 0.87 -15.06
C GLY A 63 -6.88 -0.38 -14.86
N ASP A 64 -5.91 -0.38 -13.95
CA ASP A 64 -4.90 -1.43 -13.80
C ASP A 64 -5.12 -2.32 -12.56
N GLY A 65 -6.39 -2.67 -12.24
CA GLY A 65 -6.71 -3.71 -11.26
C GLY A 65 -6.15 -3.50 -9.84
N PRO A 66 -6.24 -4.49 -8.93
CA PRO A 66 -5.75 -4.35 -7.57
C PRO A 66 -4.21 -4.38 -7.50
N VAL A 67 -3.60 -3.40 -6.82
CA VAL A 67 -2.15 -3.33 -6.59
C VAL A 67 -1.68 -4.47 -5.71
N GLN A 68 -0.62 -5.16 -6.15
CA GLN A 68 0.05 -6.19 -5.35
C GLN A 68 1.34 -5.66 -4.73
N ALA A 69 1.40 -5.58 -3.40
CA ALA A 69 2.56 -5.11 -2.66
C ALA A 69 3.84 -5.90 -2.98
N ALA A 70 3.70 -7.21 -3.21
CA ALA A 70 4.81 -8.08 -3.63
C ALA A 70 5.44 -7.67 -4.97
N SER A 71 4.67 -7.03 -5.86
CA SER A 71 5.17 -6.57 -7.16
C SER A 71 5.92 -5.24 -7.07
N VAL A 72 5.65 -4.45 -6.01
CA VAL A 72 6.24 -3.13 -5.79
C VAL A 72 7.50 -3.22 -4.93
N LEU A 73 7.49 -4.08 -3.90
CA LEU A 73 8.55 -4.20 -2.89
C LEU A 73 9.71 -5.14 -3.29
N SER A 74 9.94 -5.35 -4.59
CA SER A 74 10.89 -6.37 -5.09
C SER A 74 12.37 -5.99 -4.89
#